data_AF-A0A9D6LYJ8-F1
#
_entry.id   AF-A0A9D6LYJ8-F1
#
_cell.length_a   1.000
_cell.length_b   1.000
_cell.length_c   1.000
_cell.angle_alpha   90.00
_cell.angle_beta   90.00
_cell.angle_gamma   90.00
#
_symmetry.space_group_name_H-M   'P 1'
#
loop_
_entity.id
_entity.type
_entity.pdbx_description
1 polymer ?
#
loop_
_entity_poly.entity_id
_entity_poly.type
_entity_poly.pdbx_seq_one_letter_code
_entity_poly.pdbx_strand_id
1 'polypeptide(L)'
;MKQKSATATQLLMESNGASAARLPFDEEIVDHLSRAYGANATRVAEIARANSGASRLIAALPYVWAEVDYALENEMVVTLADFLARRTHILNEDRDHGIEIAPQVAARLAQKLNWDATRVQQELRAYQDQIELAK
;
A
#
# COMPACT_ATOMS: atom_id res chain seq x y z
N MET A 1 1.29 -24.41 12.51
CA MET A 1 1.71 -24.79 11.14
C MET A 1 0.82 -24.06 10.15
N LYS A 2 1.26 -22.93 9.59
CA LYS A 2 0.50 -22.18 8.57
C LYS A 2 1.07 -22.57 7.21
N GLN A 3 0.28 -23.22 6.37
CA GLN A 3 0.63 -23.43 4.96
C GLN A 3 0.75 -22.06 4.31
N LYS A 4 1.99 -21.62 4.06
CA LYS A 4 2.25 -20.48 3.18
C LYS A 4 1.61 -20.81 1.83
N SER A 5 0.84 -19.89 1.26
CA SER A 5 0.38 -20.04 -0.13
C SER A 5 1.61 -19.99 -1.03
N ALA A 6 2.23 -21.15 -1.26
CA ALA A 6 3.51 -21.28 -1.97
C ALA A 6 3.44 -20.67 -3.37
N THR A 7 2.25 -20.69 -3.99
CA THR A 7 2.01 -20.21 -5.34
C THR A 7 2.22 -18.70 -5.50
N ALA A 8 1.71 -17.87 -4.57
CA ALA A 8 1.79 -16.41 -4.71
C ALA A 8 3.24 -15.90 -4.48
N THR A 9 3.91 -16.42 -3.45
CA THR A 9 5.31 -16.12 -3.16
C THR A 9 6.22 -16.54 -4.32
N GLN A 10 5.98 -17.73 -4.87
CA GLN A 10 6.75 -18.23 -6.01
C GLN A 10 6.51 -17.37 -7.27
N LEU A 11 5.28 -16.95 -7.56
CA LEU A 11 4.98 -16.06 -8.69
C LEU A 11 5.57 -14.65 -8.55
N LEU A 12 5.64 -14.11 -7.34
CA LEU A 12 6.30 -12.82 -7.09
C LEU A 12 7.82 -12.91 -7.24
N MET A 13 8.40 -14.09 -6.99
CA MET A 13 9.84 -14.34 -7.11
C MET A 13 10.26 -14.83 -8.51
N GLU A 14 9.37 -15.49 -9.26
CA GLU A 14 9.63 -16.08 -10.56
C GLU A 14 9.28 -15.14 -11.71
N SER A 15 10.27 -14.86 -12.56
CA SER A 15 10.11 -14.10 -13.80
C SER A 15 9.50 -14.97 -14.90
N ASN A 16 8.18 -15.16 -14.93
CA ASN A 16 7.54 -15.89 -16.03
C ASN A 16 7.25 -14.97 -17.23
N GLY A 17 8.17 -15.01 -18.21
CA GLY A 17 7.87 -14.75 -19.63
C GLY A 17 8.24 -13.38 -20.20
N ALA A 18 9.27 -13.38 -21.05
CA ALA A 18 9.67 -12.42 -22.09
C ALA A 18 9.42 -10.92 -21.81
N SER A 19 10.45 -10.26 -21.27
CA SER A 19 10.51 -8.83 -20.88
C SER A 19 9.92 -8.47 -19.50
N ALA A 20 10.22 -9.30 -18.51
CA ALA A 20 9.87 -9.06 -17.12
C ALA A 20 11.12 -8.75 -16.27
N ALA A 21 11.48 -7.47 -16.18
CA ALA A 21 12.32 -7.02 -15.07
C ALA A 21 11.64 -7.48 -13.77
N ARG A 22 12.32 -8.35 -13.01
CA ARG A 22 11.90 -8.76 -11.67
C ARG A 22 11.58 -7.48 -10.90
N LEU A 23 10.40 -7.42 -10.29
CA LEU A 23 10.09 -6.29 -9.41
C LEU A 23 11.16 -6.24 -8.32
N PRO A 24 11.68 -5.05 -7.97
CA PRO A 24 12.72 -4.90 -6.98
C PRO A 24 12.16 -5.04 -5.55
N PHE A 25 11.25 -6.00 -5.33
CA PHE A 25 10.77 -6.33 -4.00
C PHE A 25 11.80 -7.19 -3.29
N ASP A 26 12.17 -6.75 -2.10
CA ASP A 26 12.90 -7.59 -1.16
C ASP A 26 11.99 -8.68 -0.57
N GLU A 27 12.58 -9.61 0.17
CA GLU A 27 11.88 -10.75 0.75
C GLU A 27 10.76 -10.33 1.72
N GLU A 28 10.95 -9.22 2.44
CA GLU A 28 9.98 -8.72 3.40
C GLU A 28 8.71 -8.20 2.71
N ILE A 29 8.86 -7.43 1.62
CA ILE A 29 7.72 -6.99 0.80
C ILE A 29 7.01 -8.19 0.19
N VAL A 30 7.74 -9.18 -0.34
CA VAL A 30 7.11 -10.37 -0.95
C VAL A 30 6.31 -11.17 0.08
N ASP A 31 6.84 -11.35 1.28
CA ASP A 31 6.17 -12.05 2.38
C ASP A 31 4.95 -11.27 2.90
N HIS A 32 5.06 -9.95 3.02
CA HIS A 32 3.94 -9.04 3.31
C HIS A 32 2.82 -9.19 2.27
N LEU A 33 3.12 -8.94 1.00
CA LEU A 33 2.12 -8.98 -0.07
C LEU A 33 1.45 -10.35 -0.18
N SER A 34 2.22 -11.42 -0.03
CA SER A 34 1.70 -12.80 -0.05
C SER A 34 0.70 -13.05 1.09
N ARG A 35 0.94 -12.49 2.28
CA ARG A 35 0.07 -12.65 3.46
C ARG A 35 -1.15 -11.74 3.42
N ALA A 36 -0.96 -10.48 3.03
CA ALA A 36 -2.01 -9.47 3.01
C ALA A 36 -3.00 -9.71 1.86
N TYR A 37 -2.51 -10.01 0.66
CA TYR A 37 -3.33 -10.07 -0.56
C TYR A 37 -3.55 -11.48 -1.10
N GLY A 38 -2.81 -12.48 -0.60
CA GLY A 38 -2.95 -13.87 -1.05
C GLY A 38 -2.78 -14.01 -2.57
N ALA A 39 -3.80 -14.54 -3.25
CA ALA A 39 -3.79 -14.69 -4.71
C ALA A 39 -3.68 -13.33 -5.44
N ASN A 40 -4.20 -12.25 -4.85
CA ASN A 40 -4.18 -10.91 -5.45
C ASN A 40 -2.81 -10.22 -5.34
N ALA A 41 -1.84 -10.80 -4.64
CA ALA A 41 -0.50 -10.23 -4.53
C ALA A 41 0.18 -10.04 -5.92
N THR A 42 -0.12 -10.94 -6.86
CA THR A 42 0.32 -10.83 -8.25
C THR A 42 -0.24 -9.59 -8.95
N ARG A 43 -1.48 -9.20 -8.65
CA ARG A 43 -2.10 -7.99 -9.17
C ARG A 43 -1.44 -6.72 -8.63
N VAL A 44 -1.09 -6.70 -7.35
CA VAL A 44 -0.32 -5.59 -6.75
C VAL A 44 1.04 -5.45 -7.42
N ALA A 45 1.71 -6.58 -7.70
CA ALA A 45 2.95 -6.60 -8.46
C ALA A 45 2.80 -6.04 -9.89
N GLU A 46 1.77 -6.44 -10.63
CA GLU A 46 1.49 -5.89 -11.96
C GLU A 46 1.34 -4.35 -11.92
N ILE A 47 0.60 -3.84 -10.94
CA ILE A 47 0.43 -2.39 -10.72
C ILE A 47 1.76 -1.72 -10.41
N ALA A 48 2.60 -2.33 -9.56
CA ALA A 48 3.91 -1.81 -9.23
C ALA A 48 4.80 -1.64 -10.48
N ARG A 49 4.73 -2.58 -11.43
CA ARG A 49 5.46 -2.51 -12.70
C ARG A 49 4.94 -1.42 -13.62
N ALA A 50 3.61 -1.27 -13.69
CA ALA A 50 2.99 -0.29 -14.58
C ALA A 50 3.23 1.16 -14.13
N ASN A 51 3.19 1.42 -12.81
CA ASN A 51 3.15 2.78 -12.26
C ASN A 51 4.41 3.16 -11.46
N SER A 52 5.52 2.44 -11.60
CA SER A 52 6.71 2.60 -10.74
C SER A 52 6.40 2.55 -9.24
N GLY A 53 5.39 1.78 -8.84
CA GLY A 53 4.86 1.68 -7.47
C GLY A 53 5.63 0.70 -6.58
N ALA A 54 6.84 0.30 -6.98
CA ALA A 54 7.58 -0.75 -6.29
C ALA A 54 8.33 -0.27 -5.04
N SER A 55 8.52 1.05 -4.87
CA SER A 55 9.16 1.62 -3.69
C SER A 55 8.26 1.55 -2.46
N ARG A 56 8.90 1.40 -1.30
CA ARG A 56 8.23 1.47 0.00
C ARG A 56 7.63 2.86 0.22
N LEU A 57 6.48 2.91 0.88
CA LEU A 57 5.87 4.13 1.40
C LEU A 57 6.73 4.72 2.52
N ILE A 58 7.13 3.85 3.45
CA ILE A 58 7.99 4.16 4.59
C ILE A 58 9.15 3.17 4.55
N ALA A 59 10.39 3.65 4.60
CA ALA A 59 11.57 2.81 4.41
C ALA A 59 11.63 1.60 5.37
N ALA A 60 11.13 1.75 6.59
CA ALA A 60 11.15 0.73 7.63
C ALA A 60 9.98 -0.29 7.57
N LEU A 61 8.97 -0.07 6.73
CA LEU A 61 7.77 -0.92 6.65
C LEU A 61 7.61 -1.55 5.26
N PRO A 62 7.03 -2.76 5.15
CA PRO A 62 6.95 -3.47 3.88
C PRO A 62 5.79 -3.02 2.98
N TYR A 63 5.17 -1.86 3.26
CA TYR A 63 4.10 -1.31 2.44
C TYR A 63 4.67 -0.55 1.23
N VAL A 64 4.16 -0.81 0.03
CA VAL A 64 4.61 -0.20 -1.23
C VAL A 64 3.56 0.70 -1.87
N TRP A 65 4.01 1.62 -2.71
CA TRP A 65 3.13 2.56 -3.41
C TRP A 65 2.06 1.89 -4.27
N ALA A 66 2.33 0.69 -4.81
CA ALA A 66 1.36 -0.07 -5.58
C ALA A 66 0.14 -0.52 -4.76
N GLU A 67 0.26 -0.64 -3.43
CA GLU A 67 -0.88 -0.96 -2.56
C GLU A 67 -1.90 0.18 -2.53
N VAL A 68 -1.46 1.44 -2.64
CA VAL A 68 -2.36 2.60 -2.72
C VAL A 68 -3.26 2.50 -3.95
N ASP A 69 -2.65 2.26 -5.11
CA ASP A 69 -3.35 2.12 -6.38
C ASP A 69 -4.26 0.89 -6.39
N TYR A 70 -3.77 -0.24 -5.87
CA TYR A 70 -4.57 -1.46 -5.75
C TYR A 70 -5.81 -1.22 -4.88
N ALA A 71 -5.64 -0.57 -3.73
CA ALA A 71 -6.72 -0.34 -2.78
C ALA A 71 -7.78 0.65 -3.32
N LEU A 72 -7.36 1.66 -4.08
CA LEU A 72 -8.26 2.56 -4.83
C LEU A 72 -9.10 1.81 -5.85
N GLU A 73 -8.48 0.90 -6.61
CA GLU A 73 -9.12 0.22 -7.74
C GLU A 73 -9.93 -1.01 -7.34
N ASN A 74 -9.59 -1.66 -6.22
CA ASN A 74 -10.11 -2.99 -5.87
C ASN A 74 -10.71 -3.09 -4.46
N GLU A 75 -10.42 -2.15 -3.55
CA GLU A 75 -10.79 -2.28 -2.14
C GLU A 75 -11.64 -1.12 -1.61
N MET A 76 -12.18 -0.30 -2.52
CA MET A 76 -13.06 0.83 -2.22
C MET A 76 -12.48 1.80 -1.19
N VAL A 77 -11.17 2.07 -1.26
CA VAL A 77 -10.58 3.15 -0.46
C VAL A 77 -11.13 4.49 -0.95
N VAL A 78 -11.79 5.21 -0.05
CA VAL A 78 -12.39 6.53 -0.34
C VAL A 78 -12.02 7.58 0.70
N THR A 79 -11.19 7.23 1.69
CA THR A 79 -10.59 8.17 2.65
C THR A 79 -9.12 7.83 2.90
N LEU A 80 -8.36 8.79 3.41
CA LEU A 80 -6.96 8.59 3.82
C LEU A 80 -6.85 7.55 4.94
N ALA A 81 -7.78 7.63 5.91
CA ALA A 81 -7.83 6.71 7.04
C ALA A 81 -8.18 5.27 6.63
N ASP A 82 -9.01 5.08 5.59
CA ASP A 82 -9.29 3.74 5.06
C ASP A 82 -7.98 3.02 4.68
N PHE A 83 -7.08 3.75 4.02
CA PHE A 83 -5.81 3.20 3.58
C PHE A 83 -4.81 3.06 4.72
N LEU A 84 -4.46 4.16 5.40
CA LEU A 84 -3.37 4.18 6.37
C LEU A 84 -3.65 3.41 7.67
N ALA A 85 -4.91 3.19 8.02
CA ALA A 85 -5.28 2.51 9.27
C ALA A 85 -5.91 1.12 9.06
N ARG A 86 -6.58 0.86 7.92
CA ARG A 86 -7.35 -0.39 7.73
C ARG A 86 -6.82 -1.29 6.61
N ARG A 87 -6.25 -0.73 5.54
CA ARG A 87 -5.61 -1.52 4.46
C ARG A 87 -4.13 -1.75 4.73
N THR A 88 -3.52 -0.77 5.37
CA THR A 88 -2.22 -0.87 5.99
C THR A 88 -2.41 -0.71 7.50
N HIS A 89 -1.45 -1.19 8.28
CA HIS A 89 -1.43 -0.96 9.72
C HIS A 89 -0.47 0.17 10.10
N ILE A 90 -0.15 1.08 9.17
CA ILE A 90 0.82 2.16 9.36
C ILE A 90 0.49 3.01 10.59
N LEU A 91 -0.79 3.29 10.85
CA LEU A 91 -1.21 4.02 12.05
C LEU A 91 -0.70 3.38 13.35
N ASN A 92 -0.59 2.05 13.40
CA ASN A 92 -0.16 1.31 14.59
C ASN A 92 1.32 0.92 14.55
N GLU A 93 1.87 0.66 13.36
CA GLU A 93 3.21 0.10 13.18
C GLU A 93 4.30 1.16 13.03
N ASP A 94 3.97 2.33 12.45
CA ASP A 94 4.93 3.41 12.33
C ASP A 94 5.05 4.22 13.62
N ARG A 95 6.28 4.64 13.95
CA ARG A 95 6.58 5.44 15.14
C ARG A 95 5.88 6.81 15.13
N ASP A 96 5.71 7.41 13.96
CA ASP A 96 5.05 8.69 13.77
C ASP A 96 3.56 8.53 13.40
N HIS A 97 3.05 7.29 13.41
CA HIS A 97 1.69 6.93 12.99
C HIS A 97 1.36 7.28 11.53
N GLY A 98 2.35 7.33 10.65
CA GLY A 98 2.19 7.68 9.24
C GLY A 98 2.02 9.18 8.96
N ILE A 99 2.35 10.06 9.91
CA ILE A 99 2.17 11.51 9.76
C ILE A 99 3.02 12.05 8.59
N GLU A 100 4.28 11.65 8.47
CA GLU A 100 5.17 12.13 7.41
C GLU A 100 4.71 11.70 6.01
N ILE A 101 4.16 10.49 5.88
CA ILE A 101 3.75 9.94 4.58
C ILE A 101 2.32 10.35 4.17
N ALA A 102 1.48 10.72 5.13
CA ALA A 102 0.06 11.04 4.92
C ALA A 102 -0.20 12.06 3.80
N PRO A 103 0.53 13.19 3.68
CA PRO A 103 0.31 14.15 2.59
C PRO A 103 0.55 13.57 1.19
N GLN A 104 1.53 12.68 1.05
CA GLN A 104 1.89 12.09 -0.23
C GLN A 104 0.84 11.04 -0.64
N VAL A 105 0.37 10.23 0.31
CA VAL A 105 -0.74 9.28 0.08
C VAL A 105 -2.01 10.04 -0.26
N ALA A 106 -2.36 11.09 0.50
CA ALA A 106 -3.53 11.92 0.23
C ALA A 106 -3.49 12.55 -1.17
N ALA A 107 -2.32 13.03 -1.62
CA ALA A 107 -2.15 13.55 -2.97
C ALA A 107 -2.40 12.49 -4.05
N ARG A 108 -1.95 11.24 -3.84
CA ARG A 108 -2.19 10.13 -4.77
C ARG A 108 -3.66 9.71 -4.80
N LEU A 109 -4.31 9.63 -3.64
CA LEU A 109 -5.76 9.39 -3.53
C LEU A 109 -6.54 10.49 -4.24
N ALA A 110 -6.16 11.76 -4.04
CA ALA A 110 -6.82 12.92 -4.63
C ALA A 110 -6.82 12.89 -6.16
N GLN A 111 -5.70 12.49 -6.78
CA GLN A 111 -5.59 12.38 -8.24
C GLN A 111 -6.60 11.38 -8.83
N LYS A 112 -6.88 10.28 -8.11
CA LYS A 112 -7.77 9.21 -8.59
C LYS A 112 -9.23 9.44 -8.20
N LEU A 113 -9.47 10.04 -7.03
CA LEU A 113 -10.81 10.32 -6.49
C LEU A 113 -11.33 11.73 -6.82
N ASN A 114 -10.56 12.52 -7.57
CA ASN A 114 -10.86 13.91 -7.95
C ASN A 114 -11.12 14.81 -6.73
N TRP A 115 -10.30 14.70 -5.69
CA TRP A 115 -10.39 15.59 -4.53
C TRP A 115 -9.79 16.96 -4.85
N ASP A 116 -10.45 18.00 -4.39
CA ASP A 116 -9.89 19.34 -4.36
C ASP A 116 -8.97 19.54 -3.14
N ALA A 117 -8.30 20.69 -3.08
CA ALA A 117 -7.41 21.02 -1.97
C ALA A 117 -8.15 21.04 -0.62
N THR A 118 -9.41 21.48 -0.61
CA THR A 118 -10.25 21.51 0.60
C THR A 118 -10.44 20.10 1.15
N ARG A 119 -10.80 19.15 0.29
CA ARG A 119 -11.00 17.75 0.67
C ARG A 119 -9.70 17.12 1.15
N VAL A 120 -8.56 17.39 0.50
CA VAL A 120 -7.25 16.89 0.97
C VAL A 120 -6.95 17.38 2.39
N GLN A 121 -7.22 18.65 2.70
CA GLN A 121 -7.01 19.18 4.06
C GLN A 121 -7.97 18.54 5.08
N GLN A 122 -9.23 18.28 4.70
CA GLN A 122 -10.18 17.59 5.55
C GLN A 122 -9.73 16.16 5.88
N GLU A 123 -9.21 15.44 4.89
CA GLU A 123 -8.69 14.07 5.05
C GLU A 123 -7.48 14.02 5.97
N LEU A 124 -6.53 14.95 5.79
CA LEU A 124 -5.35 15.05 6.66
C LEU A 124 -5.74 15.37 8.10
N ARG A 125 -6.69 16.29 8.30
CA ARG A 125 -7.20 16.63 9.63
C ARG A 125 -7.94 15.47 10.28
N ALA A 126 -8.84 14.82 9.55
CA ALA A 126 -9.58 13.65 10.07
C ALA A 126 -8.63 12.50 10.45
N TYR A 127 -7.55 12.31 9.69
CA TYR A 127 -6.52 11.33 10.03
C TYR A 127 -5.73 11.73 11.29
N GLN A 128 -5.37 13.00 11.44
CA GLN A 128 -4.76 13.53 12.67
C GLN A 128 -5.64 13.31 13.90
N ASP A 129 -6.93 13.64 13.80
CA ASP A 129 -7.90 13.41 14.89
C ASP A 129 -7.97 11.92 15.26
N GLN A 130 -7.89 11.01 14.28
CA GLN A 130 -7.88 9.57 14.52
C GLN A 130 -6.60 9.09 15.24
N ILE A 131 -5.44 9.68 14.93
CA ILE A 131 -4.19 9.38 15.65
C ILE A 131 -4.30 9.82 17.12
N GLU A 132 -4.91 10.96 17.40
CA GLU A 132 -5.11 11.45 18.77
C GLU A 132 -6.03 10.53 19.58
N LEU A 133 -7.07 9.96 18.96
CA LEU A 133 -7.98 9.00 19.60
C LEU A 133 -7.37 7.62 19.84
N ALA A 134 -6.31 7.26 19.10
CA ALA A 134 -5.63 5.97 19.21
C ALA A 134 -4.54 5.93 20.29
N LYS A 135 -4.19 7.07 20.89
CA LYS A 135 -3.25 7.21 22.02
C LYS A 135 -3.91 6.91 23.36
#